data_AF-A0A2A7UQG8-F1
#
_entry.id   AF-A0A2A7UQG8-F1
#
_cell.length_a   1.000
_cell.length_b   1.000
_cell.length_c   1.000
_cell.angle_alpha   90.00
_cell.angle_beta   90.00
_cell.angle_gamma   90.00
#
_symmetry.space_group_name_H-M   'P 1'
#
loop_
_entity.id
_entity.type
_entity.pdbx_description
1 polymer ?
#
loop_
_entity_poly.entity_id
_entity_poly.type
_entity_poly.pdbx_seq_one_letter_code
_entity_poly.pdbx_strand_id
1 'polypeptide(L)'
;MSTHPPIPDPADDSDTDGLPARFSARIAGLVQHRVGDGPLEPIPQGQEVVVDLAIASMVVSWTSEGQPITVTLSREEFLEYVDLGAIQITA
;
A
#
# COMPACT_ATOMS: atom_id res chain seq x y z
N MET A 1 16.02 -15.48 -44.85
CA MET A 1 16.57 -15.40 -43.47
C MET A 1 16.14 -14.05 -42.92
N SER A 2 15.03 -14.00 -42.18
CA SER A 2 14.51 -12.75 -41.63
C SER A 2 14.74 -12.76 -40.13
N THR A 3 15.81 -12.10 -39.67
CA THR A 3 16.02 -11.82 -38.26
C THR A 3 15.14 -10.65 -37.88
N HIS A 4 13.96 -10.95 -37.35
CA HIS A 4 13.14 -9.99 -36.63
C HIS A 4 13.88 -9.62 -35.33
N PRO A 5 14.12 -8.35 -35.02
CA PRO A 5 14.65 -7.96 -33.72
C PRO A 5 13.64 -8.34 -32.63
N PRO A 6 14.08 -8.76 -31.43
CA PRO A 6 13.16 -8.94 -30.32
C PRO A 6 12.50 -7.59 -30.01
N ILE A 7 11.16 -7.58 -29.98
CA ILE A 7 10.40 -6.46 -29.44
C ILE A 7 10.84 -6.31 -27.97
N PRO A 8 11.26 -5.12 -27.51
CA PRO A 8 11.49 -4.90 -26.09
C PRO A 8 10.16 -5.09 -25.37
N ASP A 9 10.16 -6.01 -24.40
CA ASP A 9 9.03 -6.24 -23.52
C ASP A 9 8.64 -4.91 -22.84
N PRO A 10 7.36 -4.51 -22.83
CA PRO A 10 6.92 -3.34 -22.08
C PRO A 10 6.84 -3.69 -20.58
N ALA A 11 7.99 -3.94 -19.96
CA ALA A 11 8.11 -4.07 -18.52
C ALA A 11 9.06 -2.98 -18.02
N ASP A 12 8.51 -1.81 -17.71
CA ASP A 12 8.98 -1.01 -16.59
C ASP A 12 7.91 0.05 -16.21
N ASP A 13 6.73 -0.43 -15.81
CA ASP A 13 5.82 0.37 -14.97
C ASP A 13 6.17 0.02 -13.51
N SER A 14 7.42 0.35 -13.15
CA SER A 14 8.12 -0.12 -11.95
C SER A 14 8.14 0.92 -10.84
N ASP A 15 7.08 1.71 -10.66
CA ASP A 15 6.96 2.60 -9.48
C ASP A 15 6.71 1.80 -8.17
N THR A 16 6.74 0.46 -8.21
CA THR A 16 6.55 -0.41 -7.03
C THR A 16 7.48 -1.63 -7.01
N ASP A 17 8.40 -1.76 -7.97
CA ASP A 17 9.29 -2.95 -8.11
C ASP A 17 10.31 -3.10 -6.96
N GLY A 18 10.41 -2.12 -6.06
CA GLY A 18 11.31 -2.15 -4.90
C GLY A 18 10.68 -2.56 -3.56
N LEU A 19 9.34 -2.65 -3.45
CA LEU A 19 8.68 -2.97 -2.18
C LEU A 19 8.48 -4.48 -2.03
N PRO A 20 8.80 -5.07 -0.86
CA PRO A 20 8.55 -6.49 -0.63
C PRO A 20 7.04 -6.77 -0.64
N ALA A 21 6.67 -8.03 -0.89
CA ALA A 21 5.27 -8.47 -0.90
C ALA A 21 4.52 -8.19 0.43
N ARG A 22 5.26 -8.04 1.53
CA ARG A 22 4.77 -7.67 2.85
C ARG A 22 5.82 -6.86 3.59
N PHE A 23 5.46 -5.69 4.11
CA PHE A 23 6.33 -4.82 4.92
C PHE A 23 5.57 -4.18 6.08
N SER A 24 6.31 -3.65 7.05
CA SER A 24 5.79 -2.88 8.17
C SER A 24 5.80 -1.39 7.86
N ALA A 25 4.76 -0.69 8.29
CA ALA A 25 4.66 0.75 8.23
C ALA A 25 4.06 1.31 9.52
N ARG A 26 4.20 2.62 9.72
CA ARG A 26 3.65 3.35 10.85
C ARG A 26 2.77 4.48 10.37
N ILE A 27 1.59 4.59 10.96
CA ILE A 27 0.69 5.72 10.71
C ILE A 27 1.22 6.93 11.48
N ALA A 28 1.81 7.90 10.79
CA ALA A 28 2.34 9.13 11.39
C ALA A 28 1.34 10.30 11.27
N GLY A 29 0.46 10.27 10.27
CA GLY A 29 -0.50 11.33 9.97
C GLY A 29 -1.94 10.83 9.87
N LEU A 30 -2.81 11.68 9.31
CA LEU A 30 -4.21 11.33 9.08
C LEU A 30 -4.30 10.42 7.84
N VAL A 31 -4.53 9.14 8.07
CA VAL A 31 -4.81 8.15 7.02
C VAL A 31 -6.27 7.77 7.14
N GLN A 32 -7.04 8.00 6.08
CA GLN A 32 -8.45 7.61 6.05
C GLN A 32 -8.64 6.43 5.12
N HIS A 33 -9.46 5.47 5.53
CA HIS A 33 -9.83 4.32 4.73
C HIS A 33 -11.34 4.24 4.60
N ARG A 34 -11.82 3.65 3.51
CA ARG A 34 -13.24 3.38 3.33
C ARG A 34 -13.57 1.95 3.77
N VAL A 35 -14.63 1.79 4.58
CA VAL A 35 -15.14 0.47 4.96
C VAL A 35 -16.36 0.13 4.13
N GLY A 36 -16.19 -0.72 3.10
CA GLY A 36 -17.25 -1.05 2.15
C GLY A 36 -17.80 0.20 1.46
N ASP A 37 -19.11 0.44 1.55
CA ASP A 37 -19.79 1.65 1.08
C ASP A 37 -19.93 2.73 2.17
N GLY A 38 -19.31 2.53 3.33
CA GLY A 38 -19.40 3.39 4.49
C GLY A 38 -18.63 4.71 4.38
N PRO A 39 -18.67 5.51 5.45
CA PRO A 39 -17.88 6.73 5.56
C PRO A 39 -16.37 6.42 5.57
N LEU A 40 -15.57 7.46 5.34
CA LEU A 40 -14.13 7.40 5.53
C LEU A 40 -13.81 7.38 7.03
N GLU A 41 -13.15 6.31 7.48
CA GLU A 41 -12.71 6.13 8.87
C GLU A 41 -11.20 6.38 8.99
N PRO A 42 -10.74 7.09 10.03
CA PRO A 42 -9.32 7.33 10.24
C PRO A 42 -8.64 6.12 10.90
N ILE A 43 -7.44 5.77 10.43
CA ILE A 43 -6.55 4.83 11.11
C ILE A 43 -5.89 5.56 12.29
N PRO A 44 -5.82 4.95 13.49
CA PRO A 44 -5.21 5.59 14.65
C PRO A 44 -3.75 6.00 14.39
N GLN A 45 -3.41 7.25 14.72
CA GLN A 45 -2.04 7.75 14.63
C GLN A 45 -1.12 7.06 15.62
N GLY A 46 0.13 6.86 15.22
CA GLY A 46 1.14 6.12 15.95
C GLY A 46 1.02 4.60 15.82
N GLN A 47 -0.06 4.09 15.19
CA GLN A 47 -0.30 2.67 15.00
C GLN A 47 0.75 2.04 14.07
N GLU A 48 1.32 0.93 14.51
CA GLU A 48 2.12 0.05 13.66
C GLU A 48 1.17 -0.86 12.87
N VAL A 49 1.37 -0.88 11.56
CA VAL A 49 0.57 -1.63 10.60
C VAL A 49 1.48 -2.49 9.73
N VAL A 50 0.92 -3.56 9.21
CA VAL A 50 1.57 -4.43 8.23
C VAL A 50 0.85 -4.26 6.91
N VAL A 51 1.60 -4.04 5.84
CA VAL A 51 1.11 -3.78 4.50
C VAL A 51 1.47 -4.96 3.61
N ASP A 52 0.46 -5.61 3.04
CA ASP A 52 0.63 -6.65 2.03
C ASP A 52 0.35 -6.06 0.63
N LEU A 53 1.28 -6.29 -0.30
CA LEU A 53 1.19 -5.82 -1.68
C LEU A 53 0.19 -6.69 -2.47
N ALA A 54 -0.81 -6.07 -3.08
CA ALA A 54 -1.72 -6.70 -4.02
C ALA A 54 -1.56 -6.10 -5.43
N ILE A 55 -2.20 -6.73 -6.43
CA ILE A 55 -2.00 -6.45 -7.87
C ILE A 55 -2.19 -4.96 -8.21
N ALA A 56 -3.11 -4.25 -7.56
CA ALA A 56 -3.36 -2.81 -7.74
C ALA A 56 -3.73 -2.07 -6.44
N SER A 57 -3.51 -2.71 -5.30
CA SER A 57 -3.92 -2.22 -3.99
C SER A 57 -2.96 -2.66 -2.90
N MET A 58 -3.11 -2.07 -1.72
CA MET A 58 -2.33 -2.39 -0.54
C MET A 58 -3.25 -2.75 0.60
N VAL A 59 -3.00 -3.89 1.21
CA VAL A 59 -3.80 -4.41 2.32
C VAL A 59 -3.08 -4.04 3.61
N VAL A 60 -3.63 -3.07 4.33
CA VAL A 60 -3.08 -2.58 5.58
C VAL A 60 -3.77 -3.27 6.75
N SER A 61 -2.98 -3.90 7.61
CA SER A 61 -3.47 -4.74 8.70
C SER A 61 -2.82 -4.35 10.02
N TRP A 62 -3.59 -4.24 11.10
CA TRP A 62 -3.06 -4.02 12.44
C TRP A 62 -3.90 -4.71 13.49
N THR A 63 -3.44 -4.73 14.74
CA THR A 63 -4.23 -5.24 15.87
C THR A 63 -4.79 -4.07 16.66
N SER A 64 -6.12 -4.04 16.84
CA SER A 64 -6.82 -3.06 17.66
C SER A 64 -7.71 -3.79 18.67
N GLU A 65 -7.62 -3.45 19.95
CA GLU A 65 -8.40 -4.09 21.03
C GLU A 65 -8.35 -5.64 21.02
N GLY A 66 -7.20 -6.21 20.63
CA GLY A 66 -7.01 -7.66 20.50
C GLY A 66 -7.63 -8.30 19.26
N GLN A 67 -8.25 -7.50 18.38
CA GLN A 67 -8.84 -7.94 17.12
C GLN A 67 -7.97 -7.48 15.93
N PRO A 68 -7.71 -8.35 14.95
CA PRO A 68 -7.05 -7.93 13.72
C PRO A 68 -8.02 -7.08 12.89
N ILE A 69 -7.58 -5.88 12.54
CA ILE A 69 -8.26 -4.98 11.61
C ILE A 69 -7.49 -5.03 10.29
N THR A 70 -8.23 -5.12 9.20
CA THR A 70 -7.67 -5.14 7.84
C THR A 70 -8.47 -4.18 6.97
N VAL A 71 -7.74 -3.32 6.27
CA VAL A 71 -8.30 -2.33 5.35
C VAL A 71 -7.57 -2.43 4.03
N THR A 72 -8.29 -2.17 2.95
CA THR A 72 -7.71 -2.16 1.60
C THR A 72 -7.65 -0.72 1.13
N LEU A 73 -6.46 -0.27 0.76
CA LEU A 73 -6.25 1.02 0.12
C LEU A 73 -5.86 0.80 -1.34
N SER A 74 -6.27 1.71 -2.21
CA SER A 74 -5.74 1.78 -3.57
C SER A 74 -4.23 2.02 -3.51
N ARG A 75 -3.45 1.49 -4.46
CA ARG A 75 -2.00 1.76 -4.50
C ARG A 75 -1.72 3.27 -4.54
N GLU A 76 -2.46 3.99 -5.37
CA GLU A 76 -2.36 5.45 -5.51
C GLU A 76 -2.59 6.14 -4.17
N GLU A 77 -3.72 5.87 -3.49
CA GLU A 77 -4.01 6.42 -2.16
C GLU A 77 -2.90 6.12 -1.14
N PHE A 78 -2.41 4.88 -1.09
CA PHE A 78 -1.35 4.53 -0.16
C PHE A 78 -0.07 5.32 -0.44
N LEU A 79 0.35 5.39 -1.70
CA LEU A 79 1.54 6.14 -2.10
C LEU A 79 1.38 7.64 -1.82
N GLU A 80 0.19 8.20 -2.04
CA GLU A 80 -0.13 9.58 -1.65
C GLU A 80 0.05 9.78 -0.14
N TYR A 81 -0.44 8.87 0.70
CA TYR A 81 -0.24 8.97 2.15
C TYR A 81 1.23 8.84 2.57
N VAL A 82 2.02 8.04 1.85
CA VAL A 82 3.48 7.96 2.08
C VAL A 82 4.15 9.29 1.69
N ASP A 83 3.80 9.85 0.53
CA ASP A 83 4.33 11.13 0.04
C ASP A 83 3.98 12.30 0.98
N LEU A 84 2.74 12.32 1.48
CA LEU A 84 2.28 13.27 2.51
C LEU A 84 2.96 13.09 3.87
N GLY A 85 3.74 12.02 4.06
CA GLY A 85 4.35 11.64 5.34
C GLY A 85 3.34 11.15 6.38
N ALA A 86 2.11 10.82 5.95
CA ALA A 86 1.08 10.26 6.82
C ALA A 86 1.32 8.77 7.09
N ILE A 87 1.99 8.06 6.18
CA ILE A 87 2.47 6.68 6.36
C ILE A 87 3.99 6.68 6.24
N GLN A 88 4.67 6.08 7.22
CA GLN A 88 6.11 5.90 7.21
C GLN A 88 6.44 4.42 7.08
N ILE A 89 7.07 4.03 5.98
CA ILE A 89 7.54 2.65 5.75
C ILE A 89 8.75 2.41 6.66
N THR A 90 8.71 1.35 7.48
CA THR A 90 9.73 1.10 8.50
C THR A 90 10.61 -0.12 8.21
N ALA A 91 10.09 -1.19 7.59
CA ALA A 91 10.88 -2.37 7.17
C ALA A 91 10.09 -3.35 6.30
#